data_AF-A0A3D0D947-F1
#
_entry.id   AF-A0A3D0D947-F1
#
_cell.length_a   1.000
_cell.length_b   1.000
_cell.length_c   1.000
_cell.angle_alpha   90.00
_cell.angle_beta   90.00
_cell.angle_gamma   90.00
#
_symmetry.space_group_name_H-M   'P 1'
#
loop_
_entity.id
_entity.type
_entity.pdbx_description
1 polymer ?
#
loop_
_entity_poly.entity_id
_entity_poly.type
_entity_poly.pdbx_seq_one_letter_code
_entity_poly.pdbx_strand_id
1 'polypeptide(L)'
;MDGNQYVDFLNNYTALVHGHAHPQITAAIARQAARGTGYAAPVEVQVALADVITARVPSVEQVRFANSGTEGVLNALRAARAFTGRPKILKMEGGYHGTYDAVEVSVDPGPAGPPWPQGRPEGPGLSAGLTGEVLVAPFNRLTETAEPIHRHREHLTAVIVEPLMGVAGMIPAEIVILE
;
A
#
# COMPACT_ATOMS: atom_id res chain seq x y z
N MET A 1 14.02 13.75 -24.73
CA MET A 1 14.90 14.91 -25.00
C MET A 1 15.79 14.63 -26.20
N ASP A 2 16.43 13.46 -26.27
CA ASP A 2 17.41 13.14 -27.34
C ASP A 2 16.81 12.42 -28.57
N GLY A 3 15.49 12.28 -28.64
CA GLY A 3 14.78 11.62 -29.75
C GLY A 3 14.80 10.08 -29.74
N ASN A 4 15.51 9.46 -28.79
CA ASN A 4 15.51 8.00 -28.64
C ASN A 4 14.12 7.45 -28.32
N GLN A 5 13.82 6.28 -28.89
CA GLN A 5 12.57 5.55 -28.66
C GLN A 5 12.87 4.24 -27.92
N TYR A 6 12.03 3.93 -26.95
CA TYR A 6 12.17 2.74 -26.11
C TYR A 6 10.83 2.02 -26.04
N VAL A 7 10.87 0.69 -25.96
CA VAL A 7 9.73 -0.10 -25.53
C VAL A 7 9.66 0.01 -24.01
N ASP A 8 8.57 0.56 -23.49
CA ASP A 8 8.40 0.78 -22.06
C ASP A 8 7.80 -0.46 -21.39
N PHE A 9 8.64 -1.18 -20.65
CA PHE A 9 8.26 -2.31 -19.78
C PHE A 9 8.04 -1.91 -18.31
N LEU A 10 8.21 -0.62 -17.97
CA LEU A 10 8.03 -0.09 -16.61
C LEU A 10 6.60 0.47 -16.42
N ASN A 11 6.10 1.18 -17.43
CA ASN A 11 4.74 1.73 -17.48
C ASN A 11 4.35 2.50 -16.20
N ASN A 12 5.26 3.38 -15.75
CA ASN A 12 5.14 4.12 -14.50
C ASN A 12 4.86 3.20 -13.29
N TYR A 13 5.76 2.25 -13.06
CA TYR A 13 5.64 1.24 -12.00
C TYR A 13 4.28 0.52 -12.04
N THR A 14 3.90 0.03 -13.23
CA THR A 14 2.65 -0.68 -13.54
C THR A 14 1.36 0.15 -13.59
N ALA A 15 1.37 1.43 -13.18
CA ALA A 15 0.17 2.28 -13.15
C ALA A 15 -0.47 2.46 -14.53
N LEU A 16 0.34 2.48 -15.60
CA LEU A 16 -0.11 2.65 -16.98
C LEU A 16 -0.34 1.29 -17.66
N VAL A 17 -1.28 0.49 -17.14
CA VAL A 17 -1.60 -0.84 -17.68
C VAL A 17 -2.01 -0.83 -19.18
N HIS A 18 -2.52 0.30 -19.68
CA HIS A 18 -2.88 0.49 -21.09
C HIS A 18 -1.80 1.22 -21.91
N GLY A 19 -0.60 1.42 -21.35
CA GLY A 19 0.49 2.14 -21.98
C GLY A 19 0.29 3.65 -22.08
N HIS A 20 1.01 4.27 -23.01
CA HIS A 20 1.07 5.72 -23.17
C HIS A 20 -0.08 6.26 -24.03
N ALA A 21 -0.74 7.32 -23.57
CA ALA A 21 -1.73 8.09 -24.32
C ALA A 21 -2.88 7.27 -24.95
N HIS A 22 -3.36 6.23 -24.27
CA HIS A 22 -4.43 5.36 -24.77
C HIS A 22 -5.64 6.18 -25.27
N PRO A 23 -6.07 6.06 -26.55
CA PRO A 23 -6.99 7.01 -27.18
C PRO A 23 -8.31 7.21 -26.43
N GLN A 24 -8.88 6.13 -25.88
CA GLN A 24 -10.14 6.20 -25.14
C GLN A 24 -9.99 6.94 -23.80
N ILE A 25 -8.86 6.79 -23.11
CA ILE A 25 -8.57 7.44 -21.83
C ILE A 25 -8.36 8.94 -22.10
N THR A 26 -7.53 9.27 -23.08
CA THR A 26 -7.27 10.65 -23.50
C THR A 26 -8.56 11.38 -23.88
N ALA A 27 -9.43 10.73 -24.66
CA ALA A 27 -10.71 11.31 -25.05
C ALA A 27 -11.66 11.51 -23.85
N ALA A 28 -11.68 10.57 -22.89
CA ALA A 28 -12.49 10.71 -21.67
C ALA A 28 -12.01 11.86 -20.78
N ILE A 29 -10.70 11.98 -20.58
CA ILE A 29 -10.08 13.09 -19.84
C ILE A 29 -10.41 14.43 -20.50
N ALA A 30 -10.24 14.55 -21.83
CA ALA A 30 -10.53 15.77 -22.56
C ALA A 30 -12.00 16.21 -22.42
N ARG A 31 -12.95 15.26 -22.51
CA ARG A 31 -14.37 15.55 -22.28
C ARG A 31 -14.66 16.01 -20.85
N GLN A 32 -14.04 15.40 -19.85
CA GLN A 32 -14.23 15.82 -18.46
C GLN A 32 -13.60 17.19 -18.18
N ALA A 33 -12.41 17.44 -18.71
CA ALA A 33 -11.72 18.73 -18.55
C ALA A 33 -12.55 19.91 -19.07
N ALA A 34 -13.30 19.72 -20.17
CA ALA A 34 -14.23 20.73 -20.69
C ALA A 34 -15.42 21.05 -19.75
N ARG A 35 -15.72 20.16 -18.78
CA ARG A 35 -16.77 20.35 -17.77
C ARG A 35 -16.22 20.92 -16.46
N GLY A 36 -14.93 20.68 -16.19
CA GLY A 36 -14.22 21.01 -14.95
C GLY A 36 -13.57 19.76 -14.32
N THR A 37 -12.48 19.97 -13.58
CA THR A 37 -11.63 18.89 -13.05
C THR A 37 -11.67 18.72 -11.54
N GLY A 38 -12.35 19.62 -10.82
CA GLY A 38 -12.44 19.56 -9.36
C GLY A 38 -13.64 20.35 -8.86
N TYR A 39 -14.35 19.77 -7.89
CA TYR A 39 -15.52 20.38 -7.27
C TYR A 39 -15.50 20.08 -5.77
N ALA A 40 -15.95 21.03 -4.96
CA ALA A 40 -16.19 20.84 -3.53
C ALA A 40 -17.56 20.18 -3.27
N ALA A 41 -17.94 19.20 -4.11
CA ALA A 41 -19.21 18.48 -4.06
C ALA A 41 -19.03 17.07 -4.64
N PRO A 42 -19.87 16.10 -4.23
CA PRO A 42 -19.89 14.76 -4.85
C PRO A 42 -20.18 14.83 -6.34
N VAL A 43 -19.56 13.95 -7.12
CA VAL A 43 -19.78 13.86 -8.57
C VAL A 43 -20.11 12.42 -8.99
N GLU A 44 -21.01 12.26 -9.95
CA GLU A 44 -21.49 10.95 -10.41
C GLU A 44 -20.36 10.01 -10.87
N VAL A 45 -19.29 10.57 -11.45
CA VAL A 45 -18.13 9.77 -11.91
C VAL A 45 -17.43 9.03 -10.76
N GLN A 46 -17.48 9.57 -9.54
CA GLN A 46 -16.92 8.88 -8.36
C GLN A 46 -17.78 7.68 -7.97
N VAL A 47 -19.11 7.82 -8.03
CA VAL A 47 -20.06 6.74 -7.73
C VAL A 47 -19.94 5.63 -8.77
N ALA A 48 -19.90 5.99 -10.06
CA ALA A 48 -19.73 5.02 -11.13
C ALA A 48 -18.42 4.21 -11.01
N LEU A 49 -17.31 4.87 -10.62
CA LEU A 49 -16.05 4.17 -10.38
C LEU A 49 -16.13 3.27 -9.12
N ALA A 50 -16.80 3.73 -8.07
CA ALA A 50 -17.01 2.94 -6.87
C ALA A 50 -17.77 1.63 -7.18
N ASP A 51 -18.86 1.72 -7.93
CA ASP A 51 -19.66 0.56 -8.34
C ASP A 51 -18.85 -0.45 -9.15
N VAL A 52 -17.97 0.02 -10.04
CA VAL A 52 -17.06 -0.86 -10.81
C VAL A 52 -16.10 -1.61 -9.89
N ILE A 53 -15.58 -0.96 -8.85
CA ILE A 53 -14.62 -1.58 -7.92
C ILE A 53 -15.33 -2.59 -7.03
N THR A 54 -16.44 -2.22 -6.40
CA THR A 54 -17.19 -3.09 -5.48
C THR A 54 -17.78 -4.31 -6.19
N ALA A 55 -18.18 -4.17 -7.47
CA ALA A 55 -18.65 -5.29 -8.27
C ALA A 55 -17.54 -6.29 -8.67
N ARG A 56 -16.26 -5.86 -8.65
CA ARG A 56 -15.11 -6.67 -9.10
C ARG A 56 -14.27 -7.25 -7.97
N VAL A 57 -14.29 -6.65 -6.78
CA VAL A 57 -13.45 -7.05 -5.64
C VAL A 57 -14.36 -7.47 -4.48
N PRO A 58 -14.59 -8.77 -4.26
CA PRO A 58 -15.59 -9.26 -3.30
C PRO A 58 -15.42 -8.79 -1.85
N SER A 59 -14.20 -8.49 -1.42
CA SER A 59 -13.91 -7.99 -0.06
C SER A 59 -14.17 -6.50 0.12
N VAL A 60 -14.49 -5.77 -0.95
CA VAL A 60 -14.67 -4.32 -0.93
C VAL A 60 -16.15 -3.98 -1.10
N GLU A 61 -16.82 -3.70 0.02
CA GLU A 61 -18.24 -3.30 0.03
C GLU A 61 -18.43 -1.79 -0.14
N GLN A 62 -17.47 -1.00 0.32
CA GLN A 62 -17.47 0.46 0.25
C GLN A 62 -16.06 0.98 -0.06
N VAL A 63 -15.98 2.12 -0.74
CA VAL A 63 -14.70 2.74 -1.11
C VAL A 63 -14.66 4.21 -0.71
N ARG A 64 -13.45 4.66 -0.41
CA ARG A 64 -13.11 6.08 -0.29
C ARG A 64 -11.83 6.34 -1.08
N PHE A 65 -11.92 7.19 -2.09
CA PHE A 65 -10.78 7.51 -2.95
C PHE A 65 -9.74 8.38 -2.23
N ALA A 66 -8.48 8.19 -2.61
CA ALA A 66 -7.33 8.97 -2.16
C ALA A 66 -6.54 9.45 -3.38
N ASN A 67 -5.63 10.40 -3.21
CA ASN A 67 -4.86 10.96 -4.33
C ASN A 67 -3.61 10.14 -4.67
N SER A 68 -3.23 9.21 -3.80
CA SER A 68 -2.07 8.32 -3.98
C SER A 68 -2.24 7.00 -3.23
N GLY A 69 -1.39 6.02 -3.56
CA GLY A 69 -1.28 4.78 -2.80
C GLY A 69 -0.86 5.02 -1.34
N THR A 70 0.09 5.95 -1.10
CA THR A 70 0.49 6.37 0.24
C THR A 70 -0.70 6.87 1.07
N GLU A 71 -1.52 7.76 0.50
CA GLU A 71 -2.71 8.25 1.20
C GLU A 71 -3.75 7.13 1.43
N GLY A 72 -3.89 6.19 0.48
CA GLY A 72 -4.74 5.01 0.64
C GLY A 72 -4.32 4.17 1.85
N VAL A 73 -3.03 3.85 1.96
CA VAL A 73 -2.45 3.09 3.09
C VAL A 73 -2.58 3.86 4.40
N LEU A 74 -2.27 5.16 4.40
CA LEU A 74 -2.44 6.03 5.56
C LEU A 74 -3.90 5.99 6.08
N ASN A 75 -4.86 6.17 5.17
CA ASN A 75 -6.29 6.19 5.52
C ASN A 75 -6.76 4.82 6.02
N ALA A 76 -6.32 3.72 5.40
CA ALA A 76 -6.66 2.36 5.82
C ALA A 76 -6.15 2.07 7.25
N LEU A 77 -4.89 2.39 7.55
CA LEU A 77 -4.32 2.17 8.88
C LEU A 77 -4.97 3.09 9.93
N ARG A 78 -5.30 4.34 9.58
CA ARG A 78 -6.06 5.22 10.49
C ARG A 78 -7.47 4.69 10.78
N ALA A 79 -8.17 4.18 9.76
CA ALA A 79 -9.48 3.57 9.94
C ALA A 79 -9.40 2.32 10.83
N ALA A 80 -8.41 1.46 10.62
CA ALA A 80 -8.19 0.27 11.43
C ALA A 80 -7.85 0.61 12.90
N ARG A 81 -7.02 1.64 13.14
CA ARG A 81 -6.74 2.16 14.49
C ARG A 81 -7.99 2.73 15.15
N ALA A 82 -8.79 3.51 14.42
CA ALA A 82 -10.04 4.07 14.94
C ALA A 82 -11.07 2.98 15.28
N PHE A 83 -11.13 1.90 14.49
CA PHE A 83 -12.03 0.77 14.70
C PHE A 83 -11.64 -0.09 15.90
N THR A 84 -10.35 -0.41 16.05
CA THR A 84 -9.88 -1.34 17.09
C THR A 84 -9.46 -0.65 18.39
N GLY A 85 -9.10 0.63 18.34
CA GLY A 85 -8.51 1.37 19.46
C GLY A 85 -7.05 1.00 19.76
N ARG A 86 -6.39 0.23 18.88
CA ARG A 86 -5.06 -0.35 19.13
C ARG A 86 -3.95 0.42 18.39
N PRO A 87 -2.76 0.61 18.98
CA PRO A 87 -1.75 1.49 18.37
C PRO A 87 -0.89 0.80 17.30
N LYS A 88 -0.58 -0.50 17.48
CA LYS A 88 0.49 -1.15 16.72
C LYS A 88 0.03 -1.68 15.38
N ILE A 89 0.95 -1.73 14.43
CA ILE A 89 0.78 -2.45 13.16
C ILE A 89 1.88 -3.49 13.02
N LEU A 90 1.65 -4.51 12.21
CA LEU A 90 2.68 -5.42 11.75
C LEU A 90 2.79 -5.33 10.23
N LYS A 91 4.00 -5.22 9.71
CA LYS A 91 4.28 -5.28 8.26
C LYS A 91 5.31 -6.35 7.94
N MET A 92 5.36 -6.73 6.68
CA MET A 92 6.39 -7.63 6.17
C MET A 92 7.68 -6.85 5.88
N GLU A 93 8.81 -7.39 6.31
CA GLU A 93 10.13 -6.86 5.99
C GLU A 93 10.32 -6.76 4.48
N GLY A 94 10.91 -5.66 4.01
CA GLY A 94 11.13 -5.41 2.58
C GLY A 94 9.88 -4.95 1.82
N GLY A 95 8.70 -4.99 2.45
CA GLY A 95 7.46 -4.52 1.84
C GLY A 95 7.40 -3.00 1.74
N TYR A 96 6.97 -2.48 0.59
CA TYR A 96 6.81 -1.04 0.33
C TYR A 96 5.34 -0.67 0.24
N HIS A 97 4.89 0.22 1.13
CA HIS A 97 3.49 0.65 1.18
C HIS A 97 3.34 2.17 1.09
N GLY A 98 4.26 2.82 0.38
CA GLY A 98 4.31 4.28 0.27
C GLY A 98 5.13 4.93 1.37
N THR A 99 5.01 6.25 1.47
CA THR A 99 5.89 7.12 2.27
C THR A 99 5.23 7.66 3.53
N TYR A 100 4.33 6.88 4.12
CA TYR A 100 3.80 7.19 5.45
C TYR A 100 4.74 6.59 6.49
N ASP A 101 5.20 7.40 7.45
CA ASP A 101 6.24 7.06 8.44
C ASP A 101 6.17 5.63 8.98
N ALA A 102 4.98 5.16 9.39
CA ALA A 102 4.82 3.85 10.00
C ALA A 102 5.10 2.68 9.03
N VAL A 103 4.89 2.88 7.73
CA VAL A 103 5.10 1.84 6.72
C VAL A 103 6.45 1.95 6.00
N GLU A 104 7.18 3.06 6.19
CA GLU A 104 8.57 3.21 5.74
C GLU A 104 9.59 2.49 6.63
N VAL A 105 9.18 2.04 7.82
CA VAL A 105 10.03 1.22 8.70
C VAL A 105 10.39 -0.10 8.00
N SER A 106 11.66 -0.48 7.96
CA SER A 106 12.13 -1.78 7.44
C SER A 106 11.72 -2.07 5.96
N VAL A 107 11.82 -1.08 5.08
CA VAL A 107 11.71 -1.24 3.61
C VAL A 107 13.05 -1.71 3.01
N ASP A 108 14.18 -1.16 3.46
CA ASP A 108 15.54 -1.66 3.22
C ASP A 108 16.18 -2.12 4.55
N PRO A 109 16.00 -3.41 4.91
CA PRO A 109 16.50 -3.94 6.18
C PRO A 109 18.04 -3.94 6.26
N GLY A 110 18.76 -3.66 5.17
CA GLY A 110 20.21 -3.78 5.09
C GLY A 110 20.72 -5.21 5.35
N PRO A 111 22.04 -5.44 5.29
CA PRO A 111 22.60 -6.80 5.30
C PRO A 111 22.47 -7.54 6.64
N ALA A 112 22.26 -6.83 7.74
CA ALA A 112 22.12 -7.45 9.06
C ALA A 112 20.67 -7.85 9.41
N GLY A 113 19.68 -7.31 8.68
CA GLY A 113 18.27 -7.35 9.09
C GLY A 113 18.02 -6.60 10.42
N PRO A 114 16.83 -6.06 10.66
CA PRO A 114 16.38 -5.74 12.02
C PRO A 114 16.21 -7.03 12.86
N PRO A 115 16.40 -7.00 14.19
CA PRO A 115 15.96 -8.10 15.04
C PRO A 115 14.43 -8.13 15.03
N TRP A 116 13.83 -9.12 14.36
CA TRP A 116 12.38 -9.32 14.47
C TRP A 116 11.99 -9.59 15.93
N PRO A 117 10.83 -9.10 16.39
CA PRO A 117 9.82 -8.36 15.62
C PRO A 117 9.99 -6.83 15.64
N GLN A 118 11.12 -6.28 16.09
CA GLN A 118 11.32 -4.84 16.19
C GLN A 118 11.64 -4.23 14.82
N GLY A 119 10.81 -3.31 14.36
CA GLY A 119 11.13 -2.52 13.18
C GLY A 119 12.29 -1.55 13.41
N ARG A 120 13.00 -1.22 12.33
CA ARG A 120 14.08 -0.22 12.34
C ARG A 120 13.70 0.97 11.46
N PRO A 121 13.55 2.20 12.00
CA PRO A 121 13.39 3.39 11.19
C PRO A 121 14.62 3.61 10.28
N GLU A 122 14.38 3.88 9.00
CA GLU A 122 15.40 3.96 7.95
C GLU A 122 15.84 5.40 7.68
N GLY A 123 16.61 5.94 8.63
CA GLY A 123 17.29 7.22 8.46
C GLY A 123 16.74 8.34 9.33
N PRO A 124 17.38 9.52 9.28
CA PRO A 124 17.16 10.60 10.24
C PRO A 124 15.80 11.29 10.12
N GLY A 125 15.03 11.02 9.06
CA GLY A 125 13.71 11.61 8.83
C GLY A 125 12.58 10.95 9.63
N LEU A 126 12.82 9.76 10.19
CA LEU A 126 11.79 8.99 10.90
C LEU A 126 11.98 9.08 12.42
N SER A 127 10.86 9.25 13.13
CA SER A 127 10.87 9.29 14.59
C SER A 127 11.28 7.95 15.21
N ALA A 128 12.16 8.00 16.22
CA ALA A 128 12.49 6.82 17.02
C ALA A 128 11.28 6.21 17.77
N GLY A 129 10.19 6.98 17.94
CA GLY A 129 8.94 6.48 18.53
C GLY A 129 8.27 5.36 17.71
N LEU A 130 8.55 5.28 16.41
CA LEU A 130 7.98 4.27 15.51
C LEU A 130 8.43 2.84 15.85
N THR A 131 9.64 2.68 16.40
CA THR A 131 10.21 1.37 16.79
C THR A 131 9.31 0.58 17.75
N GLY A 132 8.49 1.26 18.56
CA GLY A 132 7.54 0.62 19.47
C GLY A 132 6.16 0.32 18.87
N GLU A 133 5.81 1.02 17.79
CA GLU A 133 4.49 0.97 17.14
C GLU A 133 4.44 0.05 15.93
N VAL A 134 5.58 -0.16 15.26
CA VAL A 134 5.67 -0.95 14.04
C VAL A 134 6.43 -2.24 14.33
N LEU A 135 5.69 -3.35 14.30
CA LEU A 135 6.26 -4.69 14.31
C LEU A 135 6.62 -5.09 12.88
N VAL A 136 7.71 -5.84 12.74
CA VAL A 136 8.20 -6.31 11.45
C VAL A 136 8.38 -7.82 11.52
N ALA A 137 7.85 -8.53 10.54
CA ALA A 137 8.02 -9.97 10.39
C ALA A 137 8.65 -10.29 9.03
N PRO A 138 9.42 -11.38 8.92
CA PRO A 138 9.93 -11.83 7.63
C PRO A 138 8.80 -12.31 6.72
N PHE A 139 8.87 -11.96 5.44
CA PHE A 139 7.95 -12.46 4.44
C PHE A 139 8.11 -13.98 4.24
N ASN A 140 7.00 -14.71 4.04
CA ASN A 140 6.99 -16.16 3.86
C ASN A 140 7.67 -16.97 4.99
N ARG A 141 7.45 -16.53 6.24
CA ARG A 141 7.95 -17.18 7.45
C ARG A 141 6.84 -17.22 8.50
N LEU A 142 6.06 -18.29 8.46
CA LEU A 142 4.80 -18.42 9.20
C LEU A 142 4.99 -18.28 10.72
N THR A 143 5.94 -19.02 11.29
CA THR A 143 6.16 -19.04 12.74
C THR A 143 6.58 -17.66 13.25
N GLU A 144 7.53 -17.04 12.56
CA GLU A 144 8.09 -15.73 12.86
C GLU A 144 7.08 -14.60 12.63
N THR A 145 6.07 -14.81 11.79
CA THR A 145 4.94 -13.90 11.59
C THR A 145 3.85 -14.10 12.66
N ALA A 146 3.50 -15.35 12.97
CA ALA A 146 2.41 -15.68 13.88
C ALA A 146 2.75 -15.33 15.35
N GLU A 147 4.00 -15.52 15.76
CA GLU A 147 4.44 -15.24 17.13
C GLU A 147 4.19 -13.79 17.59
N PRO A 148 4.63 -12.75 16.84
CA PRO A 148 4.40 -11.38 17.25
C PRO A 148 2.92 -10.99 17.19
N ILE A 149 2.15 -11.56 16.25
CA ILE A 149 0.70 -11.39 16.20
C ILE A 149 0.07 -11.90 17.50
N HIS A 150 0.41 -13.13 17.93
CA HIS A 150 -0.14 -13.72 19.15
C HIS A 150 0.28 -12.95 20.41
N ARG A 151 1.57 -12.58 20.50
CA ARG A 151 2.14 -11.83 21.62
C ARG A 151 1.55 -10.44 21.76
N HIS A 152 1.30 -9.75 20.65
CA HIS A 152 0.83 -8.36 20.64
C HIS A 152 -0.65 -8.18 20.29
N ARG A 153 -1.44 -9.26 20.22
CA ARG A 153 -2.86 -9.24 19.79
C ARG A 153 -3.74 -8.16 20.45
N GLU A 154 -3.48 -7.82 21.71
CA GLU A 154 -4.24 -6.81 22.45
C GLU A 154 -3.91 -5.38 22.02
N HIS A 155 -2.75 -5.18 21.41
CA HIS A 155 -2.22 -3.89 20.96
C HIS A 155 -2.07 -3.79 19.44
N LEU A 156 -2.32 -4.87 18.69
CA LEU A 156 -2.19 -4.95 17.25
C LEU A 156 -3.50 -4.56 16.56
N THR A 157 -3.43 -3.47 15.77
CA THR A 157 -4.52 -2.95 14.94
C THR A 157 -4.67 -3.73 13.65
N ALA A 158 -3.57 -3.95 12.93
CA ALA A 158 -3.60 -4.49 11.58
C ALA A 158 -2.28 -5.17 11.23
N VAL A 159 -2.39 -6.14 10.33
CA VAL A 159 -1.27 -6.70 9.56
C VAL A 159 -1.39 -6.16 8.13
N ILE A 160 -0.34 -5.56 7.60
CA ILE A 160 -0.27 -5.12 6.21
C ILE A 160 0.69 -6.02 5.43
N VAL A 161 0.23 -6.51 4.29
CA VAL A 161 0.95 -7.49 3.47
C VAL A 161 0.70 -7.22 1.99
N GLU A 162 1.75 -7.35 1.18
CA GLU A 162 1.64 -7.48 -0.27
C GLU A 162 1.42 -8.96 -0.63
N PRO A 163 0.32 -9.33 -1.32
CA PRO A 163 0.14 -10.71 -1.79
C PRO A 163 1.23 -11.14 -2.78
N LEU A 164 1.84 -10.17 -3.46
CA LEU A 164 2.96 -10.31 -4.37
C LEU A 164 3.92 -9.16 -4.08
N MET A 165 5.03 -9.44 -3.39
CA MET A 165 5.97 -8.42 -2.95
C MET A 165 6.74 -7.87 -4.15
N GLY A 166 6.43 -6.63 -4.53
CA GLY A 166 6.94 -6.02 -5.76
C GLY A 166 8.42 -5.67 -5.68
N VAL A 167 8.80 -4.93 -4.64
CA VAL A 167 10.17 -4.42 -4.44
C VAL A 167 11.20 -5.55 -4.32
N ALA A 168 10.80 -6.71 -3.79
CA ALA A 168 11.66 -7.88 -3.66
C ALA A 168 11.76 -8.74 -4.94
N GLY A 169 11.23 -8.27 -6.07
CA GLY A 169 11.31 -8.99 -7.36
C GLY A 169 10.09 -9.85 -7.68
N MET A 170 8.89 -9.42 -7.27
CA MET A 170 7.62 -10.12 -7.51
C MET A 170 7.54 -11.49 -6.82
N ILE A 171 7.88 -11.53 -5.53
CA ILE A 171 7.84 -12.75 -4.72
C ILE A 171 6.40 -12.99 -4.23
N PRO A 172 5.74 -14.08 -4.63
CA PRO A 172 4.38 -14.37 -4.17
C PRO A 172 4.38 -14.76 -2.69
N ALA A 173 3.33 -14.35 -1.97
CA ALA A 173 3.06 -14.89 -0.65
C ALA A 173 2.71 -16.39 -0.77
N GLU A 174 3.30 -17.21 0.09
CA GLU A 174 2.87 -18.60 0.23
C GLU A 174 1.42 -18.64 0.74
N ILE A 175 0.59 -19.52 0.16
CA ILE A 175 -0.85 -19.59 0.50
C ILE A 175 -1.05 -19.78 2.01
N VAL A 176 -0.21 -20.59 2.65
CA VAL A 176 -0.24 -20.88 4.09
C VAL A 176 -0.02 -19.63 4.97
N ILE A 177 0.53 -18.55 4.42
CA ILE A 177 0.71 -17.27 5.12
C ILE A 177 -0.56 -16.42 5.05
N LEU A 178 -1.36 -16.60 4.00
CA LEU A 178 -2.57 -15.82 3.74
C LEU A 178 -3.85 -16.47 4.30
N GLU A 179 -3.84 -17.79 4.53
CA GLU A 179 -4.91 -18.57 5.17
C GLU A 179 -4.83 -18.55 6.70
#